data_AF-A0A9Q1CJN7-F1
#
_entry.id   AF-A0A9Q1CJN7-F1
#
_cell.length_a   1.000
_cell.length_b   1.000
_cell.length_c   1.000
_cell.angle_alpha   90.00
_cell.angle_beta   90.00
_cell.angle_gamma   90.00
#
_symmetry.space_group_name_H-M   'P 1'
#
loop_
_entity.id
_entity.type
_entity.pdbx_description
1 polymer ?
#
loop_
_entity_poly.entity_id
_entity_poly.type
_entity_poly.pdbx_seq_one_letter_code
_entity_poly.pdbx_strand_id
1 'polypeptide(L)'
;MTMRRLDVAGTKSWEEWHVADNTPIFPVKDFFQIHHRLWKHFQINADFDPIIIDGHDLTSKPEVILPKYFKKLGIPYKESYLEWKEDNDILEKKWRGSADFVLMDTKVAVYTQAANSCKFLPPKFPRGTPSNPGWNITPDLEEVIEGALPYYNEMYENRLQ
;
A
#
# COMPACT_ATOMS: atom_id res chain seq x y z
N MET A 1 15.19 5.43 27.16
CA MET A 1 14.76 6.72 26.57
C MET A 1 13.86 6.38 25.39
N THR A 2 12.55 6.37 25.62
CA THR A 2 11.56 6.03 24.59
C THR A 2 11.51 7.18 23.60
N MET A 3 12.05 7.00 22.40
CA MET A 3 11.77 7.94 21.30
C MET A 3 10.27 7.87 21.04
N ARG A 4 9.50 8.81 21.59
CA ARG A 4 8.20 9.14 21.03
C ARG A 4 8.49 9.72 19.66
N ARG A 5 8.39 8.89 18.62
CA ARG A 5 8.12 9.39 17.26
C ARG A 5 7.00 10.39 17.41
N LEU A 6 7.25 11.62 16.93
CA LEU A 6 6.34 12.76 16.90
C LEU A 6 4.96 12.40 17.42
N ASP A 7 4.74 12.72 18.69
CA ASP A 7 3.46 12.60 19.37
C ASP A 7 2.53 13.66 18.74
N VAL A 8 2.13 13.44 17.48
CA VAL A 8 1.03 14.17 16.85
C VAL A 8 -0.31 13.59 17.31
N ALA A 9 -0.27 12.46 18.03
CA ALA A 9 -1.41 11.74 18.58
C ALA A 9 -1.95 12.34 19.90
N GLY A 10 -1.70 13.62 20.16
CA GLY A 10 -1.94 14.21 21.48
C GLY A 10 -3.24 15.01 21.67
N THR A 11 -3.90 15.53 20.63
CA THR A 11 -4.93 16.57 20.88
C THR A 11 -6.15 16.61 19.96
N LYS A 12 -6.20 15.84 18.87
CA LYS A 12 -7.32 15.92 17.92
C LYS A 12 -7.71 14.54 17.38
N SER A 13 -9.01 14.29 17.26
CA SER A 13 -9.50 13.09 16.60
C SER A 13 -9.16 13.15 15.11
N TRP A 14 -9.09 12.01 14.41
CA TRP A 14 -8.70 12.02 12.99
C TRP A 14 -9.73 12.78 12.13
N GLU A 15 -10.99 12.88 12.59
CA GLU A 15 -12.04 13.68 11.97
C GLU A 15 -11.78 15.20 12.04
N GLU A 16 -10.92 15.65 12.97
CA GLU A 16 -10.53 17.06 13.12
C GLU A 16 -9.25 17.40 12.34
N TRP A 17 -8.68 16.41 11.65
CA TRP A 17 -7.48 16.53 10.84
C TRP A 17 -7.82 16.63 9.36
N HIS A 18 -7.53 17.79 8.76
CA HIS A 18 -7.56 17.92 7.30
C HIS A 18 -6.45 17.06 6.68
N VAL A 19 -6.81 15.94 6.07
CA VAL A 19 -5.86 14.88 5.66
C VAL A 19 -4.82 15.39 4.65
N ALA A 20 -5.22 16.32 3.79
CA ALA A 20 -4.37 16.87 2.75
C ALA A 20 -3.41 17.96 3.24
N ASP A 21 -3.75 18.68 4.31
CA ASP A 21 -2.98 19.85 4.76
C ASP A 21 -2.05 19.47 5.91
N ASN A 22 -2.45 18.48 6.72
CA ASN A 22 -1.74 18.07 7.93
C ASN A 22 -0.79 16.89 7.71
N THR A 23 -0.65 16.41 6.47
CA THR A 23 0.29 15.34 6.11
C THR A 23 1.40 15.87 5.19
N PRO A 24 2.28 16.78 5.65
CA PRO A 24 3.24 17.51 4.80
C PRO A 24 4.31 16.61 4.15
N ILE A 25 4.36 15.33 4.52
CA ILE A 25 5.34 14.35 4.05
C ILE A 25 4.81 13.57 2.83
N PHE A 26 3.49 13.59 2.57
CA PHE A 26 2.87 12.87 1.46
C PHE A 26 1.93 13.79 0.66
N PRO A 27 2.04 13.82 -0.68
CA PRO A 27 1.12 14.59 -1.53
C PRO A 27 -0.22 13.86 -1.63
N VAL A 28 -1.02 13.89 -0.55
CA VAL A 28 -2.25 13.08 -0.43
C VAL A 28 -3.23 13.35 -1.57
N LYS A 29 -3.47 14.64 -1.91
CA LYS A 29 -4.36 15.04 -3.01
C LYS A 29 -3.91 14.49 -4.37
N ASP A 30 -2.60 14.45 -4.59
CA ASP A 30 -2.03 14.08 -5.89
C ASP A 30 -1.60 12.61 -5.96
N PHE A 31 -1.79 11.82 -4.89
CA PHE A 31 -1.19 10.49 -4.77
C PHE A 31 -1.54 9.60 -5.97
N PHE A 32 -2.82 9.47 -6.30
CA PHE A 32 -3.26 8.67 -7.46
C PHE A 32 -2.90 9.32 -8.80
N GLN A 33 -2.90 10.65 -8.87
CA GLN A 33 -2.47 11.37 -10.09
C GLN A 33 -0.99 11.11 -10.39
N ILE A 34 -0.12 11.12 -9.38
CA ILE A 34 1.32 10.85 -9.54
C ILE A 34 1.55 9.44 -10.07
N HIS A 35 0.88 8.44 -9.50
CA HIS A 35 0.98 7.04 -9.97
C HIS A 35 0.45 6.88 -11.38
N HIS A 36 -0.68 7.52 -11.69
CA HIS A 36 -1.27 7.52 -13.03
C HIS A 36 -0.34 8.16 -14.06
N ARG A 37 0.24 9.33 -13.75
CA ARG A 37 1.23 9.99 -14.62
C ARG A 37 2.45 9.12 -14.86
N LEU A 38 2.94 8.42 -13.83
CA LEU A 38 4.05 7.48 -13.96
C LEU A 38 3.68 6.30 -14.88
N TRP A 39 2.49 5.73 -14.69
CA TRP A 39 1.97 4.67 -15.56
C TRP A 39 1.86 5.13 -17.01
N LYS A 40 1.23 6.29 -17.27
CA LYS A 40 1.12 6.89 -18.60
C LYS A 40 2.48 7.19 -19.21
N HIS A 41 3.45 7.65 -18.41
CA HIS A 41 4.81 7.88 -18.87
C HIS A 41 5.43 6.58 -19.40
N PHE A 42 5.32 5.47 -18.67
CA PHE A 42 5.83 4.18 -19.15
C PHE A 42 5.07 3.66 -20.37
N GLN A 43 3.75 3.84 -20.45
CA GLN A 43 2.98 3.45 -21.64
C GLN A 43 3.47 4.15 -22.93
N ILE A 44 3.98 5.39 -22.81
CA ILE A 44 4.44 6.18 -23.96
C ILE A 44 5.94 5.97 -24.24
N ASN A 45 6.76 5.79 -23.20
CA ASN A 45 8.22 5.94 -23.30
C ASN A 45 9.00 4.64 -23.06
N ALA A 46 8.34 3.54 -22.68
CA ALA A 46 9.04 2.28 -22.39
C ALA A 46 8.73 1.19 -23.42
N ASP A 47 9.71 0.32 -23.64
CA ASP A 47 9.57 -0.87 -24.49
C ASP A 47 8.89 -2.06 -23.77
N PHE A 48 8.19 -1.77 -22.66
CA PHE A 48 7.47 -2.78 -21.89
C PHE A 48 6.08 -2.28 -21.50
N ASP A 49 5.16 -3.23 -21.32
CA ASP A 49 3.79 -2.99 -20.85
C ASP A 49 3.79 -2.93 -19.31
N PRO A 50 3.61 -1.75 -18.68
CA PRO A 50 3.63 -1.63 -17.23
C PRO A 50 2.45 -2.40 -16.60
N ILE A 51 2.76 -3.26 -15.63
CA ILE A 51 1.76 -4.09 -14.95
C ILE A 51 1.17 -3.32 -13.76
N ILE A 52 -0.15 -3.16 -13.73
CA ILE A 52 -0.86 -2.62 -12.59
C ILE A 52 -1.42 -3.77 -11.75
N ILE A 53 -1.15 -3.76 -10.45
CA ILE A 53 -1.72 -4.72 -9.49
C ILE A 53 -2.48 -3.91 -8.43
N ASP A 54 -3.75 -4.26 -8.23
CA ASP A 54 -4.52 -3.73 -7.11
C ASP A 54 -4.19 -4.51 -5.83
N GLY A 55 -3.87 -3.79 -4.75
CA GLY A 55 -3.44 -4.40 -3.49
C GLY A 55 -4.51 -5.25 -2.82
N HIS A 56 -5.79 -4.90 -2.96
CA HIS A 56 -6.91 -5.68 -2.40
C HIS A 56 -7.10 -6.97 -3.21
N ASP A 57 -6.92 -6.94 -4.53
CA ASP A 57 -6.99 -8.14 -5.37
C ASP A 57 -5.81 -9.09 -5.06
N LEU A 58 -4.59 -8.56 -4.94
CA LEU A 58 -3.40 -9.34 -4.58
C LEU A 58 -3.54 -10.01 -3.21
N THR A 59 -4.01 -9.28 -2.20
CA THR A 59 -4.14 -9.81 -0.84
C THR A 59 -5.33 -10.76 -0.69
N SER A 60 -6.39 -10.59 -1.48
CA SER A 60 -7.59 -11.44 -1.42
C SER A 60 -7.48 -12.72 -2.24
N LYS A 61 -6.74 -12.69 -3.37
CA LYS A 61 -6.58 -13.83 -4.29
C LYS A 61 -5.13 -13.96 -4.81
N PRO A 62 -4.13 -14.05 -3.91
CA PRO A 62 -2.72 -14.09 -4.30
C PRO A 62 -2.39 -15.28 -5.22
N GLU A 63 -3.07 -16.41 -5.05
CA GLU A 63 -2.95 -17.63 -5.87
C GLU A 63 -3.43 -17.42 -7.31
N VAL A 64 -4.25 -16.40 -7.57
CA VAL A 64 -4.70 -16.03 -8.92
C VAL A 64 -3.79 -14.95 -9.50
N ILE A 65 -3.44 -13.94 -8.70
CA ILE A 65 -2.69 -12.76 -9.15
C ILE A 65 -1.21 -13.08 -9.40
N LEU A 66 -0.55 -13.81 -8.48
CA LEU A 66 0.89 -14.07 -8.61
C LEU A 66 1.24 -14.88 -9.86
N PRO A 67 0.58 -16.00 -10.20
CA PRO A 67 0.92 -16.73 -11.43
C PRO A 67 0.81 -15.86 -12.69
N LYS A 68 -0.19 -14.97 -12.74
CA LYS A 68 -0.38 -14.04 -13.87
C LYS A 68 0.72 -12.99 -13.93
N TYR A 69 1.12 -12.44 -12.77
CA TYR A 69 2.21 -11.48 -12.66
C TYR A 69 3.54 -12.09 -13.13
N PHE A 70 3.89 -13.27 -12.61
CA PHE A 70 5.11 -14.00 -13.00
C PHE A 70 5.11 -14.36 -14.49
N LYS A 71 3.96 -14.77 -15.04
CA LYS A 71 3.79 -15.02 -16.48
C LYS A 71 4.07 -13.76 -17.31
N LYS A 72 3.52 -12.60 -16.92
CA LYS A 72 3.75 -11.32 -17.60
C LYS A 72 5.22 -10.89 -17.56
N LEU A 73 5.93 -11.20 -16.47
CA LEU A 73 7.36 -10.95 -16.33
C LEU A 73 8.26 -11.96 -17.09
N GLY A 74 7.71 -13.08 -17.57
CA GLY A 74 8.50 -14.14 -18.20
C GLY A 74 9.36 -14.95 -17.23
N ILE A 75 9.02 -14.97 -15.94
CA ILE A 75 9.74 -15.72 -14.90
C ILE A 75 8.90 -16.88 -14.35
N PRO A 76 9.51 -18.02 -13.96
CA PRO A 76 8.78 -19.15 -13.40
C PRO A 76 8.10 -18.82 -12.06
N TYR A 77 6.81 -19.09 -11.96
CA TYR A 77 6.07 -19.04 -10.69
C TYR A 77 6.39 -20.26 -9.82
N LYS A 78 6.39 -20.07 -8.50
CA LYS A 78 6.47 -21.13 -7.50
C LYS A 78 5.35 -20.94 -6.48
N GLU A 79 4.65 -22.02 -6.13
CA GLU A 79 3.60 -21.99 -5.11
C GLU A 79 4.12 -21.53 -3.75
N SER A 80 5.40 -21.78 -3.47
CA SER A 80 6.10 -21.30 -2.27
C SER A 80 6.22 -19.77 -2.17
N TYR A 81 5.71 -19.00 -3.15
CA TYR A 81 5.60 -17.55 -3.02
C TYR A 81 4.34 -17.10 -2.27
N LEU A 82 3.38 -17.99 -2.02
CA LEU A 82 2.18 -17.70 -1.24
C LEU A 82 2.42 -17.73 0.28
N GLU A 83 3.46 -18.46 0.70
CA GLU A 83 3.79 -18.69 2.09
C GLU A 83 5.31 -18.55 2.30
N TRP A 84 5.71 -17.94 3.40
CA TRP A 84 7.09 -17.79 3.81
C TRP A 84 7.23 -18.00 5.31
N LYS A 85 8.45 -18.32 5.75
CA LYS A 85 8.72 -18.43 7.17
C LYS A 85 8.85 -17.03 7.77
N GLU A 86 8.14 -16.79 8.86
CA GLU A 86 8.41 -15.63 9.72
C GLU A 86 9.86 -15.72 10.20
N ASP A 87 10.65 -14.70 9.88
CA ASP A 87 12.07 -14.69 10.20
C ASP A 87 12.56 -13.26 10.43
N ASN A 88 12.46 -12.83 11.69
CA ASN A 88 12.95 -11.52 12.12
C ASN A 88 14.46 -11.37 11.94
N ASP A 89 15.23 -12.47 11.89
CA ASP A 89 16.66 -12.40 11.60
C ASP A 89 16.94 -11.97 10.15
N ILE A 90 16.05 -12.30 9.20
CA ILE A 90 16.18 -11.81 7.82
C ILE A 90 16.06 -10.28 7.79
N LEU A 91 15.16 -9.70 8.56
CA LEU A 91 14.98 -8.26 8.63
C LEU A 91 16.26 -7.59 9.15
N GLU A 92 16.78 -8.03 10.29
CA GLU A 92 17.97 -7.41 10.89
C GLU A 92 19.26 -7.65 10.09
N LYS A 93 19.43 -8.85 9.51
CA LYS A 93 20.71 -9.27 8.91
C LYS A 93 20.78 -9.04 7.41
N LYS A 94 19.65 -9.13 6.69
CA LYS A 94 19.64 -9.13 5.21
C LYS A 94 19.03 -7.88 4.60
N TRP A 95 18.09 -7.21 5.26
CA TRP A 95 17.56 -5.96 4.71
C TRP A 95 18.65 -4.89 4.70
N ARG A 96 18.58 -4.01 3.69
CA ARG A 96 19.49 -2.89 3.48
C ARG A 96 18.65 -1.64 3.37
N GLY A 97 18.89 -0.68 4.24
CA GLY A 97 18.11 0.54 4.35
C GLY A 97 18.65 1.40 5.49
N SER A 98 17.95 2.49 5.81
CA SER A 98 18.27 3.27 7.01
C SER A 98 18.06 2.43 8.27
N ALA A 99 18.88 2.68 9.30
CA ALA A 99 18.74 2.01 10.59
C ALA A 99 17.33 2.22 11.17
N ASP A 100 16.75 3.40 10.98
CA ASP A 100 15.37 3.70 11.38
C ASP A 100 14.36 2.75 10.72
N PHE A 101 14.49 2.49 9.42
CA PHE A 101 13.54 1.63 8.72
C PHE A 101 13.72 0.15 9.10
N VAL A 102 14.96 -0.34 9.16
CA VAL A 102 15.24 -1.75 9.40
C VAL A 102 15.01 -2.14 10.88
N LEU A 103 15.45 -1.30 11.82
CA LEU A 103 15.47 -1.64 13.24
C LEU A 103 14.27 -1.10 14.03
N MET A 104 13.66 0.00 13.56
CA MET A 104 12.61 0.71 14.30
C MET A 104 11.24 0.59 13.62
N ASP A 105 11.13 0.76 12.30
CA ASP A 105 9.84 0.70 11.61
C ASP A 105 9.19 -0.68 11.69
N THR A 106 9.98 -1.75 11.54
CA THR A 106 9.51 -3.14 11.70
C THR A 106 8.82 -3.40 13.04
N LYS A 107 9.11 -2.58 14.06
CA LYS A 107 8.55 -2.70 15.42
C LYS A 107 7.34 -1.80 15.68
N VAL A 108 6.82 -1.10 14.66
CA VAL A 108 5.67 -0.21 14.83
C VAL A 108 4.56 -0.41 13.79
N ALA A 109 3.32 -0.35 14.28
CA ALA A 109 2.09 -0.25 13.49
C ALA A 109 1.97 -1.31 12.37
N VAL A 110 1.75 -0.87 11.13
CA VAL A 110 1.50 -1.72 9.96
C VAL A 110 2.71 -2.56 9.57
N TYR A 111 3.92 -2.08 9.84
CA TYR A 111 5.16 -2.77 9.47
C TYR A 111 5.42 -4.00 10.35
N THR A 112 4.93 -4.02 11.59
CA THR A 112 5.01 -5.22 12.44
C THR A 112 4.18 -6.37 11.88
N GLN A 113 3.02 -6.09 11.29
CA GLN A 113 2.24 -7.13 10.62
C GLN A 113 2.97 -7.67 9.39
N ALA A 114 3.62 -6.81 8.62
CA ALA A 114 4.45 -7.24 7.49
C ALA A 114 5.68 -8.06 7.95
N ALA A 115 6.37 -7.60 9.00
CA ALA A 115 7.55 -8.27 9.57
C ALA A 115 7.24 -9.69 10.08
N ASN A 116 6.09 -9.86 10.75
CA ASN A 116 5.67 -11.13 11.33
C ASN A 116 4.77 -11.97 10.40
N SER A 117 4.58 -11.52 9.15
CA SER A 117 3.74 -12.24 8.20
C SER A 117 4.41 -13.55 7.78
N CYS A 118 3.58 -14.53 7.45
CA CYS A 118 4.02 -15.81 6.86
C CYS A 118 3.25 -16.15 5.57
N LYS A 119 2.33 -15.29 5.16
CA LYS A 119 1.48 -15.41 3.99
C LYS A 119 0.74 -14.11 3.74
N PHE A 120 0.08 -14.03 2.58
CA PHE A 120 -0.91 -13.00 2.33
C PHE A 120 -2.11 -13.18 3.26
N LEU A 121 -2.55 -12.10 3.86
CA LEU A 121 -3.78 -12.06 4.66
C LEU A 121 -4.81 -11.20 3.91
N PRO A 122 -6.01 -11.75 3.63
CA PRO A 122 -7.04 -10.96 2.99
C PRO A 122 -7.46 -9.79 3.89
N PRO A 123 -7.89 -8.66 3.32
CA PRO A 123 -8.41 -7.54 4.08
C PRO A 123 -9.60 -7.98 4.94
N LYS A 124 -9.65 -7.50 6.19
CA LYS A 124 -10.76 -7.80 7.12
C LYS A 124 -12.10 -7.26 6.63
N PHE A 125 -12.07 -6.22 5.82
CA PHE A 125 -13.23 -5.49 5.34
C PHE A 125 -13.25 -5.46 3.81
N PRO A 126 -14.41 -5.65 3.17
CA PRO A 126 -14.54 -5.51 1.72
C PRO A 126 -14.05 -4.16 1.20
N ARG A 127 -13.65 -4.11 -0.07
CA ARG A 127 -13.30 -2.86 -0.74
C ARG A 127 -14.42 -1.82 -0.59
N GLY A 128 -14.04 -0.59 -0.27
CA GLY A 128 -14.98 0.53 -0.12
C GLY A 128 -15.80 0.49 1.18
N THR A 129 -15.55 -0.47 2.07
CA THR A 129 -16.17 -0.46 3.40
C THR A 129 -15.22 0.17 4.43
N PRO A 130 -15.71 1.10 5.27
CA PRO A 130 -14.91 1.64 6.36
C PRO A 130 -14.44 0.50 7.28
N SER A 131 -13.16 0.53 7.66
CA SER A 131 -12.61 -0.40 8.65
C SER A 131 -13.20 -0.20 10.05
N ASN A 132 -13.82 0.96 10.28
CA ASN A 132 -14.59 1.27 11.48
C ASN A 132 -15.95 1.85 11.06
N PRO A 133 -17.07 1.18 11.35
CA PRO A 133 -18.41 1.68 11.03
C PRO A 133 -18.76 3.03 11.67
N GLY A 134 -18.04 3.44 12.72
CA GLY A 134 -18.21 4.74 13.36
C GLY A 134 -17.44 5.88 12.69
N TRP A 135 -16.66 5.60 11.64
CA TRP A 135 -15.95 6.64 10.89
C TRP A 135 -16.87 7.35 9.92
N ASN A 136 -16.92 8.67 10.01
CA ASN A 136 -17.65 9.52 9.07
C ASN A 136 -16.71 9.99 7.97
N ILE A 137 -17.12 9.88 6.70
CA ILE A 137 -16.38 10.52 5.61
C ILE A 137 -16.50 12.03 5.81
N THR A 138 -15.40 12.67 6.17
CA THR A 138 -15.32 14.12 6.35
C THR A 138 -15.28 14.81 4.98
N PRO A 139 -15.69 16.08 4.86
CA PRO A 139 -15.69 16.79 3.57
C PRO A 139 -14.33 16.85 2.88
N ASP A 140 -13.24 16.93 3.65
CA ASP A 140 -11.87 16.91 3.11
C ASP A 140 -11.46 15.53 2.58
N LEU A 141 -11.91 14.45 3.23
CA LEU A 141 -11.70 13.10 2.75
C LEU A 141 -12.51 12.84 1.48
N GLU A 142 -13.74 13.36 1.42
CA GLU A 142 -14.59 13.32 0.22
C GLU A 142 -13.91 14.04 -0.96
N GLU A 143 -13.38 15.25 -0.75
CA GLU A 143 -12.61 15.99 -1.77
C GLU A 143 -11.42 15.17 -2.30
N VAL A 144 -10.65 14.55 -1.39
CA VAL A 144 -9.50 13.72 -1.77
C VAL A 144 -9.93 12.48 -2.54
N ILE A 145 -11.03 11.83 -2.14
CA ILE A 145 -11.59 10.67 -2.84
C ILE A 145 -12.03 11.08 -4.25
N GLU A 146 -12.82 12.14 -4.37
CA GLU A 146 -13.31 12.64 -5.66
C GLU A 146 -12.17 13.01 -6.61
N GLY A 147 -11.12 13.66 -6.09
CA GLY A 147 -9.92 13.99 -6.86
C GLY A 147 -9.13 12.75 -7.31
N ALA A 148 -9.15 11.67 -6.53
CA ALA A 148 -8.45 10.43 -6.84
C ALA A 148 -9.19 9.53 -7.84
N LEU A 149 -10.53 9.53 -7.82
CA LEU A 149 -11.37 8.56 -8.54
C LEU A 149 -11.09 8.46 -10.05
N PRO A 150 -10.93 9.56 -10.82
CA PRO A 150 -10.67 9.47 -12.26
C PRO A 150 -9.37 8.70 -12.56
N TYR A 151 -8.30 8.98 -11.81
CA TYR A 151 -7.00 8.34 -11.99
C TYR A 151 -7.02 6.88 -11.51
N TYR A 152 -7.67 6.63 -10.38
CA TYR A 152 -7.82 5.29 -9.82
C TYR A 152 -8.61 4.38 -10.77
N ASN A 153 -9.77 4.83 -11.24
CA ASN A 153 -10.66 4.02 -12.08
C ASN A 153 -9.98 3.62 -13.39
N GLU A 154 -9.28 4.54 -14.05
CA GLU A 154 -8.57 4.21 -15.30
C GLU A 154 -7.46 3.18 -15.06
N MET A 155 -6.65 3.33 -14.00
CA MET A 155 -5.65 2.33 -13.64
C MET A 155 -6.30 0.99 -13.24
N TYR A 156 -7.44 1.04 -12.55
CA TYR A 156 -8.17 -0.13 -12.08
C TYR A 156 -8.74 -0.95 -13.25
N GLU A 157 -9.25 -0.30 -14.29
CA GLU A 157 -9.70 -0.96 -15.53
C GLU A 157 -8.55 -1.68 -16.25
N ASN A 158 -7.33 -1.13 -16.15
CA ASN A 158 -6.12 -1.67 -16.76
C ASN A 158 -5.30 -2.59 -15.84
N ARG A 159 -5.82 -2.91 -14.65
CA ARG A 159 -5.14 -3.80 -13.71
C ARG A 159 -5.10 -5.24 -14.23
N LEU A 160 -4.17 -6.00 -13.67
CA LEU A 160 -4.07 -7.43 -13.87
C LEU A 160 -5.35 -8.12 -13.35
N GLN A 161 -6.18 -8.60 -14.27
CA GLN A 161 -7.38 -9.40 -14.00
C GLN A 161 -7.02 -10.83 -13.67
#